data_AF-A0A942EHY8-F1
#
_entry.id   AF-A0A942EHY8-F1
#
_cell.length_a   1.000
_cell.length_b   1.000
_cell.length_c   1.000
_cell.angle_alpha   90.00
_cell.angle_beta   90.00
_cell.angle_gamma   90.00
#
_symmetry.space_group_name_H-M   'P 1'
#
loop_
_entity.id
_entity.type
_entity.pdbx_description
1 polymer ?
#
loop_
_entity_poly.entity_id
_entity_poly.type
_entity_poly.pdbx_seq_one_letter_code
_entity_poly.pdbx_strand_id
1 'polypeptide(L)'
;MTHLPPATWRKLVQKEIGKVPDVVWNLVVEKGYIDTANNEALNCSDEEALEGLIADVENELTSYAAYHASGPRLPKLQPNQVKELQVKDIPPDAHCAALTKIFSGMVNRDADVRQFRSDILGGKLLSGSEAADWFQSQAKKEPPTETISLDITAGEGWEDRFLTEAKRYVEARKAGKDCPHERTFAYLITIPLAIYANHVNKKGVLARLQEVSQKISGYGFWTEGQASYFILTGIGHPISPITQPRVIYGASPFNRIVLEVLPHVPGSMVERLYRGARTSAAKAFGQKEKHRQLTEKHLALAVLAAETPPPWPRRLRKWNKVHPEWAYPASARATFARDCRVAYERLTGWKWAE
;
A
#
# COMPACT_ATOMS: atom_id res chain seq x y z
N MET A 1 59.59 -11.67 9.79
CA MET A 1 58.53 -10.99 9.03
C MET A 1 57.31 -11.89 9.07
N THR A 2 56.25 -11.41 9.72
CA THR A 2 55.15 -12.23 10.19
C THR A 2 53.97 -12.09 9.26
N HIS A 3 53.59 -13.20 8.63
CA HIS A 3 52.31 -13.32 7.94
C HIS A 3 51.18 -12.92 8.90
N LEU A 4 50.53 -11.79 8.66
CA LEU A 4 49.52 -11.28 9.55
C LEU A 4 48.17 -11.93 9.21
N PRO A 5 47.37 -12.32 10.23
CA PRO A 5 46.04 -12.85 9.98
C PRO A 5 45.10 -11.73 9.50
N PRO A 6 44.03 -12.06 8.75
CA PRO A 6 43.08 -11.08 8.24
C PRO A 6 42.52 -10.13 9.31
N ALA A 7 42.31 -10.61 10.54
CA ALA A 7 41.83 -9.78 11.64
C ALA A 7 42.81 -8.67 12.07
N THR A 8 44.12 -8.91 11.92
CA THR A 8 45.15 -7.92 12.25
C THR A 8 45.23 -6.86 11.16
N TRP A 9 45.26 -7.28 9.89
CA TRP A 9 45.16 -6.36 8.74
C TRP A 9 43.90 -5.47 8.82
N ARG A 10 42.76 -6.04 9.23
CA ARG A 10 41.52 -5.27 9.42
C ARG A 10 41.68 -4.12 10.40
N LYS A 11 42.33 -4.36 11.53
CA LYS A 11 42.55 -3.34 12.56
C LYS A 11 43.46 -2.23 12.07
N LEU A 12 44.51 -2.58 11.33
CA LEU A 12 45.45 -1.61 10.74
C LEU A 12 44.74 -0.74 9.71
N VAL A 13 44.02 -1.34 8.77
CA VAL A 13 43.22 -0.59 7.77
C VAL A 13 42.16 0.28 8.46
N GLN A 14 41.43 -0.23 9.45
CA GLN A 14 40.40 0.55 10.16
C GLN A 14 40.97 1.71 10.98
N LYS A 15 42.25 1.65 11.38
CA LYS A 15 42.94 2.73 12.06
C LYS A 15 43.20 3.90 11.09
N GLU A 16 43.54 3.61 9.84
CA GLU A 16 43.89 4.62 8.83
C GLU A 16 42.66 5.21 8.12
N ILE A 17 41.71 4.37 7.66
CA ILE A 17 40.56 4.82 6.85
C ILE A 17 39.20 4.75 7.57
N GLY A 18 39.21 4.37 8.85
CA GLY A 18 37.99 4.29 9.67
C GLY A 18 37.17 3.01 9.46
N LYS A 19 35.87 3.06 9.77
CA LYS A 19 35.04 1.84 9.88
C LYS A 19 34.75 1.20 8.50
N VAL A 20 35.35 0.05 8.26
CA VAL A 20 35.04 -0.82 7.10
C VAL A 20 33.87 -1.78 7.39
N PRO A 21 32.77 -1.76 6.62
CA PRO A 21 31.65 -2.70 6.75
C PRO A 21 32.08 -4.16 6.61
N ASP A 22 31.46 -5.08 7.35
CA ASP A 22 31.80 -6.51 7.32
C ASP A 22 31.69 -7.13 5.92
N VAL A 23 30.68 -6.71 5.15
CA VAL A 23 30.45 -7.18 3.78
C VAL A 23 31.63 -6.82 2.85
N VAL A 24 32.19 -5.63 3.01
CA VAL A 24 33.35 -5.16 2.23
C VAL A 24 34.60 -5.90 2.68
N TRP A 25 34.79 -6.06 3.99
CA TRP A 25 35.94 -6.78 4.52
C TRP A 25 35.97 -8.25 4.10
N ASN A 26 34.83 -8.94 4.13
CA ASN A 26 34.72 -10.33 3.67
C ASN A 26 35.09 -10.45 2.18
N LEU A 27 34.75 -9.46 1.36
CA LEU A 27 35.09 -9.43 -0.06
C LEU A 27 36.59 -9.23 -0.30
N VAL A 28 37.24 -8.39 0.52
CA VAL A 28 38.70 -8.18 0.50
C VAL A 28 39.43 -9.49 0.80
N VAL A 29 38.94 -10.26 1.78
CA VAL A 29 39.47 -11.60 2.09
C VAL A 29 39.21 -12.58 0.94
N GLU A 30 37.98 -12.64 0.42
CA GLU A 30 37.60 -13.55 -0.68
C GLU A 30 38.43 -13.29 -1.96
N LYS A 31 38.80 -12.03 -2.21
CA LYS A 31 39.61 -11.63 -3.37
C LYS A 31 41.10 -11.92 -3.21
N GLY A 32 41.54 -12.41 -2.05
CA GLY A 32 42.94 -12.74 -1.78
C GLY A 32 43.83 -11.52 -1.56
N TYR A 33 43.27 -10.32 -1.35
CA TYR A 33 44.05 -9.11 -1.13
C TYR A 33 44.89 -9.18 0.16
N ILE A 34 44.44 -9.97 1.15
CA ILE A 34 45.23 -10.26 2.35
C ILE A 34 46.48 -11.06 2.03
N ASP A 35 46.38 -12.03 1.13
CA ASP A 35 47.52 -12.85 0.72
C ASP A 35 48.49 -12.01 -0.13
N THR A 36 47.97 -11.12 -1.00
CA THR A 36 48.77 -10.13 -1.72
C THR A 36 49.54 -9.22 -0.76
N ALA A 37 48.87 -8.62 0.23
CA ALA A 37 49.50 -7.75 1.21
C ALA A 37 50.56 -8.48 2.05
N ASN A 38 50.28 -9.72 2.47
CA ASN A 38 51.27 -10.55 3.18
C ASN A 38 52.49 -10.88 2.31
N ASN A 39 52.30 -11.12 1.00
CA ASN A 39 53.40 -11.37 0.07
C ASN A 39 54.20 -10.10 -0.23
N GLU A 40 53.55 -8.93 -0.30
CA GLU A 40 54.22 -7.64 -0.48
C GLU A 40 55.03 -7.27 0.76
N ALA A 41 54.52 -7.51 1.98
CA ALA A 41 55.25 -7.30 3.24
C ALA A 41 56.50 -8.20 3.39
N LEU A 42 56.61 -9.28 2.61
CA LEU A 42 57.83 -10.09 2.56
C LEU A 42 58.91 -9.50 1.64
N ASN A 43 58.51 -8.69 0.66
CA ASN A 43 59.38 -8.15 -0.37
C ASN A 43 59.68 -6.65 -0.18
N CYS A 44 58.83 -5.95 0.57
CA CYS A 44 58.84 -4.52 0.82
C CYS A 44 58.63 -4.25 2.33
N SER A 45 58.48 -2.99 2.72
CA SER A 45 58.14 -2.64 4.11
C SER A 45 56.68 -2.96 4.46
N ASP A 46 56.39 -3.19 5.74
CA ASP A 46 55.02 -3.39 6.25
C ASP A 46 54.12 -2.16 5.95
N GLU A 47 54.71 -0.97 5.85
CA GLU A 47 54.02 0.29 5.53
C GLU A 47 53.55 0.31 4.07
N GLU A 48 54.42 -0.07 3.13
CA GLU A 48 54.07 -0.13 1.69
C GLU A 48 53.00 -1.21 1.41
N ALA A 49 53.08 -2.35 2.08
CA ALA A 49 52.06 -3.40 1.99
C ALA A 49 50.71 -2.97 2.58
N LEU A 50 50.73 -2.16 3.65
CA LEU A 50 49.52 -1.56 4.21
C LEU A 50 48.89 -0.55 3.26
N GLU A 51 49.69 0.31 2.63
CA GLU A 51 49.22 1.28 1.63
C GLU A 51 48.55 0.59 0.44
N GLY A 52 49.14 -0.48 -0.09
CA GLY A 52 48.56 -1.29 -1.17
C GLY A 52 47.20 -1.88 -0.78
N LEU A 53 47.12 -2.48 0.42
CA LEU A 53 45.86 -3.04 0.92
C LEU A 53 44.81 -1.95 1.18
N ILE A 54 45.20 -0.76 1.66
CA ILE A 54 44.29 0.36 1.85
C ILE A 54 43.68 0.77 0.50
N ALA A 55 44.49 0.92 -0.55
CA ALA A 55 44.00 1.28 -1.88
C ALA A 55 42.98 0.26 -2.42
N ASP A 56 43.25 -1.04 -2.23
CA ASP A 56 42.32 -2.11 -2.61
C ASP A 56 41.01 -2.04 -1.80
N VAL A 57 41.08 -1.81 -0.48
CA VAL A 57 39.91 -1.69 0.39
C VAL A 57 39.09 -0.45 0.04
N GLU A 58 39.72 0.69 -0.25
CA GLU A 58 39.06 1.92 -0.68
C GLU A 58 38.36 1.76 -2.03
N ASN A 59 38.94 0.99 -2.95
CA ASN A 59 38.30 0.65 -4.22
C ASN A 59 37.04 -0.21 -4.00
N GLU A 60 37.08 -1.17 -3.06
CA GLU A 60 35.89 -1.95 -2.69
C GLU A 60 34.84 -1.12 -1.94
N LEU A 61 35.26 -0.20 -1.07
CA LEU A 61 34.38 0.75 -0.40
C LEU A 61 33.69 1.67 -1.40
N THR A 62 34.43 2.18 -2.38
CA THR A 62 33.89 3.00 -3.47
C THR A 62 32.88 2.20 -4.29
N SER A 63 33.19 0.95 -4.61
CA SER A 63 32.27 0.03 -5.30
C SER A 63 31.02 -0.29 -4.46
N TYR A 64 31.16 -0.42 -3.15
CA TYR A 64 30.08 -0.67 -2.20
C TYR A 64 29.19 0.55 -1.99
N ALA A 65 29.78 1.75 -1.88
CA ALA A 65 29.06 3.01 -1.82
C ALA A 65 28.31 3.28 -3.13
N ALA A 66 28.95 3.03 -4.27
CA ALA A 66 28.30 3.08 -5.58
C ALA A 66 27.15 2.08 -5.68
N TYR A 67 27.26 0.87 -5.10
CA TYR A 67 26.15 -0.09 -5.02
C TYR A 67 24.98 0.43 -4.18
N HIS A 68 25.24 1.02 -3.01
CA HIS A 68 24.17 1.63 -2.21
C HIS A 68 23.54 2.85 -2.89
N ALA A 69 24.30 3.54 -3.74
CA ALA A 69 23.81 4.64 -4.57
C ALA A 69 22.98 4.16 -5.79
N SER A 70 23.41 3.09 -6.48
CA SER A 70 22.88 2.62 -7.78
C SER A 70 22.08 1.30 -7.73
N GLY A 71 21.87 0.74 -6.55
CA GLY A 71 21.10 -0.49 -6.34
C GLY A 71 19.58 -0.25 -6.36
N PRO A 72 18.79 -1.29 -6.68
CA PRO A 72 17.34 -1.21 -6.55
C PRO A 72 16.94 -0.91 -5.10
N ARG A 73 16.29 0.24 -4.88
CA ARG A 73 15.76 0.63 -3.57
C ARG A 73 14.28 0.30 -3.49
N LEU A 74 13.81 0.01 -2.27
CA LEU A 74 12.37 -0.01 -2.02
C LEU A 74 11.78 1.35 -2.41
N PRO A 75 10.67 1.39 -3.14
CA PRO A 75 9.97 2.63 -3.41
C PRO A 75 9.52 3.22 -2.07
N LYS A 76 9.37 4.54 -2.03
CA LYS A 76 8.66 5.17 -0.91
C LYS A 76 7.25 4.59 -0.85
N LEU A 77 6.83 4.13 0.32
CA LEU A 77 5.45 3.71 0.57
C LEU A 77 4.52 4.86 0.19
N GLN A 78 3.75 4.68 -0.88
CA GLN A 78 2.60 5.51 -1.14
C GLN A 78 1.40 4.87 -0.43
N PRO A 79 0.54 5.66 0.24
CA PRO A 79 -0.68 5.11 0.82
C PRO A 79 -1.48 4.41 -0.28
N ASN A 80 -2.03 3.25 0.04
CA ASN A 80 -2.83 2.48 -0.91
C ASN A 80 -3.96 3.38 -1.42
N GLN A 81 -3.98 3.62 -2.73
CA GLN A 81 -5.12 4.26 -3.36
C GLN A 81 -6.10 3.15 -3.74
N VAL A 82 -7.39 3.36 -3.52
CA VAL A 82 -8.43 2.47 -4.04
C VAL A 82 -9.16 3.25 -5.11
N LYS A 83 -9.24 2.71 -6.32
CA LYS A 83 -10.15 3.23 -7.35
C LYS A 83 -11.11 2.14 -7.75
N GLU A 84 -12.37 2.50 -7.66
CA GLU A 84 -13.45 1.71 -8.21
C GLU A 84 -13.38 1.80 -9.73
N LEU A 85 -13.27 0.64 -10.37
CA LEU A 85 -13.42 0.61 -11.81
C LEU A 85 -14.91 0.72 -12.10
N GLN A 86 -15.30 1.70 -12.91
CA GLN A 86 -16.66 1.77 -13.41
C GLN A 86 -16.89 0.61 -14.38
N VAL A 87 -17.35 -0.50 -13.84
CA VAL A 87 -17.94 -1.59 -14.62
C VAL A 87 -19.44 -1.36 -14.62
N LYS A 88 -20.06 -1.44 -15.80
CA LYS A 88 -21.50 -1.31 -15.95
C LYS A 88 -22.20 -2.20 -14.92
N ASP A 89 -23.17 -1.63 -14.20
CA ASP A 89 -23.94 -2.37 -13.22
C ASP A 89 -24.54 -3.61 -13.87
N ILE A 90 -24.30 -4.76 -13.24
CA ILE A 90 -24.86 -6.03 -13.68
C ILE A 90 -26.28 -6.07 -13.12
N PRO A 91 -27.32 -6.19 -13.98
CA PRO A 91 -28.68 -6.24 -13.47
C PRO A 91 -28.84 -7.43 -12.51
N PRO A 92 -29.59 -7.27 -11.41
CA PRO A 92 -29.88 -8.36 -10.49
C PRO A 92 -30.57 -9.50 -11.24
N ASP A 93 -30.15 -10.74 -11.00
CA ASP A 93 -30.89 -11.90 -11.48
C ASP A 93 -32.09 -12.21 -10.58
N ALA A 94 -32.87 -13.24 -10.93
CA ALA A 94 -34.05 -13.63 -10.16
C ALA A 94 -33.71 -14.02 -8.71
N HIS A 95 -32.53 -14.60 -8.48
CA HIS A 95 -32.07 -14.99 -7.15
C HIS A 95 -31.75 -13.76 -6.29
N CYS A 96 -31.00 -12.80 -6.84
CA CYS A 96 -30.74 -11.50 -6.24
C CYS A 96 -32.03 -10.70 -5.97
N ALA A 97 -32.98 -10.70 -6.90
CA ALA A 97 -34.27 -10.05 -6.71
C ALA A 97 -35.07 -10.68 -5.54
N ALA A 98 -35.03 -12.01 -5.40
CA ALA A 98 -35.64 -12.71 -4.29
C ALA A 98 -34.94 -12.37 -2.96
N LEU A 99 -33.60 -12.36 -2.94
CA LEU A 99 -32.80 -11.95 -1.78
C LEU A 99 -33.12 -10.51 -1.36
N THR A 100 -33.22 -9.56 -2.30
CA THR A 100 -33.59 -8.17 -2.00
C THR A 100 -34.95 -8.11 -1.31
N LYS A 101 -35.95 -8.86 -1.80
CA LYS A 101 -37.30 -8.89 -1.19
C LYS A 101 -37.27 -9.48 0.21
N ILE A 102 -36.58 -10.61 0.40
CA ILE A 102 -36.46 -11.28 1.70
C ILE A 102 -35.76 -10.36 2.70
N PHE A 103 -34.59 -9.83 2.32
CA PHE A 103 -33.79 -8.96 3.17
C PHE A 103 -34.56 -7.69 3.53
N SER A 104 -35.19 -7.02 2.56
CA SER A 104 -36.05 -5.86 2.83
C SER A 104 -37.19 -6.21 3.79
N GLY A 105 -37.81 -7.38 3.62
CA GLY A 105 -38.84 -7.88 4.53
C GLY A 105 -38.33 -8.12 5.96
N MET A 106 -37.10 -8.61 6.11
CA MET A 106 -36.45 -8.78 7.42
C MET A 106 -36.11 -7.44 8.06
N VAL A 107 -35.49 -6.51 7.32
CA VAL A 107 -35.14 -5.17 7.82
C VAL A 107 -36.40 -4.38 8.21
N ASN A 108 -37.51 -4.54 7.49
CA ASN A 108 -38.81 -3.94 7.87
C ASN A 108 -39.36 -4.46 9.22
N ARG A 109 -38.98 -5.67 9.64
CA ARG A 109 -39.39 -6.28 10.91
C ARG A 109 -38.40 -6.01 12.05
N ASP A 110 -37.22 -5.47 11.74
CA ASP A 110 -36.21 -5.15 12.74
C ASP A 110 -36.75 -4.10 13.74
N ALA A 111 -36.52 -4.36 15.03
CA ALA A 111 -37.09 -3.54 16.10
C ALA A 111 -36.55 -2.11 16.07
N ASP A 112 -35.26 -1.92 15.79
CA ASP A 112 -34.62 -0.61 15.80
C ASP A 112 -35.09 0.21 14.60
N VAL A 113 -35.25 -0.43 13.43
CA VAL A 113 -35.82 0.22 12.23
C VAL A 113 -37.26 0.65 12.47
N ARG A 114 -38.09 -0.22 13.07
CA ARG A 114 -39.50 0.12 13.39
C ARG A 114 -39.57 1.25 14.41
N GLN A 115 -38.76 1.19 15.46
CA GLN A 115 -38.70 2.21 16.50
C GLN A 115 -38.24 3.54 15.92
N PHE A 116 -37.21 3.55 15.08
CA PHE A 116 -36.75 4.76 14.39
C PHE A 116 -37.87 5.37 13.54
N ARG A 117 -38.52 4.56 12.69
CA ARG A 117 -39.61 5.04 11.83
C ARG A 117 -40.79 5.58 12.64
N SER A 118 -41.11 4.95 13.77
CA SER A 118 -42.16 5.43 14.67
C SER A 118 -41.79 6.78 15.29
N ASP A 119 -40.64 6.86 15.95
CA ASP A 119 -40.24 8.03 16.75
C ASP A 119 -39.90 9.24 15.89
N ILE A 120 -39.23 9.01 14.75
CA ILE A 120 -38.62 10.08 13.96
C ILE A 120 -39.46 10.42 12.74
N LEU A 121 -40.07 9.42 12.10
CA LEU A 121 -40.87 9.62 10.88
C LEU A 121 -42.37 9.58 11.15
N GLY A 122 -42.81 9.39 12.40
CA GLY A 122 -44.22 9.29 12.76
C GLY A 122 -44.92 8.10 12.07
N GLY A 123 -44.17 7.04 11.75
CA GLY A 123 -44.66 5.87 11.02
C GLY A 123 -44.86 6.08 9.50
N LYS A 124 -44.58 7.28 8.96
CA LYS A 124 -44.74 7.57 7.53
C LYS A 124 -43.39 7.54 6.81
N LEU A 125 -43.29 6.71 5.77
CA LEU A 125 -42.10 6.66 4.92
C LEU A 125 -42.01 7.89 4.02
N LEU A 126 -40.78 8.30 3.73
CA LEU A 126 -40.46 9.39 2.82
C LEU A 126 -40.35 8.87 1.39
N SER A 127 -40.69 9.69 0.41
CA SER A 127 -40.25 9.46 -0.98
C SER A 127 -38.75 9.66 -1.13
N GLY A 128 -38.19 9.24 -2.27
CA GLY A 128 -36.76 9.37 -2.54
C GLY A 128 -36.24 10.82 -2.50
N SER A 129 -37.02 11.78 -3.00
CA SER A 129 -36.68 13.20 -2.93
C SER A 129 -36.84 13.76 -1.52
N GLU A 130 -37.93 13.43 -0.83
CA GLU A 130 -38.16 13.87 0.55
C GLU A 130 -37.08 13.36 1.51
N ALA A 131 -36.53 12.16 1.28
CA ALA A 131 -35.44 11.63 2.08
C ALA A 131 -34.17 12.49 1.99
N ALA A 132 -33.85 13.00 0.79
CA ALA A 132 -32.69 13.88 0.60
C ALA A 132 -32.88 15.24 1.30
N ASP A 133 -34.06 15.84 1.16
CA ASP A 133 -34.40 17.11 1.79
C ASP A 133 -34.46 16.98 3.32
N TRP A 134 -35.05 15.89 3.81
CA TRP A 134 -35.12 15.57 5.23
C TRP A 134 -33.71 15.46 5.83
N PHE A 135 -32.79 14.76 5.16
CA PHE A 135 -31.42 14.59 5.63
C PHE A 135 -30.71 15.95 5.75
N GLN A 136 -30.82 16.80 4.72
CA GLN A 136 -30.25 18.16 4.76
C GLN A 136 -30.87 19.03 5.85
N SER A 137 -32.19 18.88 6.09
CA SER A 137 -32.88 19.60 7.16
C SER A 137 -32.36 19.20 8.54
N GLN A 138 -32.17 17.92 8.81
CA GLN A 138 -31.62 17.45 10.08
C GLN A 138 -30.17 17.91 10.28
N ALA A 139 -29.34 17.81 9.23
CA ALA A 139 -27.95 18.25 9.27
C ALA A 139 -27.81 19.76 9.58
N LYS A 140 -28.79 20.59 9.19
CA LYS A 140 -28.83 22.02 9.52
C LYS A 140 -29.36 22.31 10.93
N LYS A 141 -30.26 21.46 11.45
CA LYS A 141 -30.88 21.64 12.77
C LYS A 141 -29.97 21.19 13.91
N GLU A 142 -29.15 20.17 13.67
CA GLU A 142 -28.33 19.54 14.69
C GLU A 142 -26.87 19.99 14.54
N PRO A 143 -26.35 20.86 15.42
CA PRO A 143 -24.94 21.23 15.35
C PRO A 143 -24.06 19.98 15.52
N PRO A 144 -22.99 19.83 14.73
CA PRO A 144 -22.15 18.64 14.75
C PRO A 144 -21.49 18.45 16.11
N THR A 145 -21.24 17.20 16.49
CA THR A 145 -20.38 16.93 17.65
C THR A 145 -18.92 17.09 17.25
N GLU A 146 -18.26 18.14 17.72
CA GLU A 146 -16.82 18.30 17.55
C GLU A 146 -16.09 17.27 18.43
N THR A 147 -15.26 16.43 17.80
CA THR A 147 -14.37 15.49 18.51
C THR A 147 -12.94 15.95 18.31
N ILE A 148 -12.25 16.28 19.42
CA ILE A 148 -10.85 16.67 19.40
C ILE A 148 -9.98 15.50 19.84
N SER A 149 -8.87 15.28 19.13
CA SER A 149 -7.81 14.35 19.55
C SER A 149 -6.59 15.17 19.92
N LEU A 150 -6.07 14.97 21.14
CA LEU A 150 -4.90 15.69 21.64
C LEU A 150 -3.83 14.66 22.00
N ASP A 151 -2.62 14.84 21.46
CA ASP A 151 -1.47 14.03 21.83
C ASP A 151 -0.81 14.65 23.07
N ILE A 152 -0.90 13.97 24.21
CA ILE A 152 -0.36 14.44 25.50
C ILE A 152 0.75 13.50 25.97
N THR A 153 1.91 14.08 26.30
CA THR A 153 3.01 13.31 26.89
C THR A 153 2.60 12.76 28.26
N ALA A 154 2.66 11.44 28.41
CA ALA A 154 2.38 10.74 29.65
C ALA A 154 3.37 11.08 30.78
N GLY A 155 2.94 10.97 32.03
CA GLY A 155 3.73 11.26 33.24
C GLY A 155 2.98 12.14 34.24
N GLU A 156 3.62 12.47 35.37
CA GLU A 156 3.05 13.37 36.38
C GLU A 156 2.65 14.73 35.77
N GLY A 157 1.48 15.25 36.15
CA GLY A 157 0.93 16.51 35.62
C GLY A 157 0.42 16.45 34.18
N TRP A 158 0.04 15.27 33.66
CA TRP A 158 -0.54 15.16 32.31
C TRP A 158 -1.91 15.84 32.21
N GLU A 159 -2.65 15.92 33.32
CA GLU A 159 -3.93 16.60 33.44
C GLU A 159 -3.79 18.09 33.12
N ASP A 160 -2.77 18.74 33.69
CA ASP A 160 -2.48 20.16 33.45
C ASP A 160 -2.06 20.41 32.00
N ARG A 161 -1.27 19.49 31.42
CA ARG A 161 -0.89 19.54 30.00
C ARG A 161 -2.10 19.38 29.09
N PHE A 162 -3.00 18.45 29.40
CA PHE A 162 -4.26 18.25 28.68
C PHE A 162 -5.13 19.50 28.74
N LEU A 163 -5.35 20.08 29.92
CA LEU A 163 -6.15 21.29 30.09
C LEU A 163 -5.54 22.48 29.34
N THR A 164 -4.21 22.59 29.33
CA THR A 164 -3.49 23.65 28.59
C THR A 164 -3.71 23.53 27.09
N GLU A 165 -3.53 22.32 26.53
CA GLU A 165 -3.75 22.08 25.10
C GLU A 165 -5.22 22.23 24.69
N ALA A 166 -6.15 21.77 25.52
CA ALA A 166 -7.59 21.96 25.28
C ALA A 166 -7.98 23.44 25.26
N LYS A 167 -7.46 24.26 26.18
CA LYS A 167 -7.67 25.72 26.18
C LYS A 167 -7.10 26.35 24.91
N ARG A 168 -5.88 25.99 24.52
CA ARG A 168 -5.24 26.49 23.30
C ARG A 168 -6.07 26.19 22.06
N TYR A 169 -6.64 24.98 21.97
CA TYR A 169 -7.56 24.59 20.89
C TYR A 169 -8.80 25.51 20.85
N VAL A 170 -9.48 25.69 21.99
CA VAL A 170 -10.70 26.53 22.06
C VAL A 170 -10.41 27.98 21.67
N GLU A 171 -9.29 28.54 22.12
CA GLU A 171 -8.88 29.91 21.77
C GLU A 171 -8.54 30.05 20.28
N ALA A 172 -7.82 29.09 19.71
CA ALA A 172 -7.51 29.07 18.28
C ALA A 172 -8.80 28.98 17.44
N ARG A 173 -9.75 28.15 17.83
CA ARG A 173 -11.05 28.00 17.16
C ARG A 173 -11.88 29.28 17.23
N LYS A 174 -11.96 29.93 18.38
CA LYS A 174 -12.61 31.24 18.55
C LYS A 174 -11.97 32.33 17.68
N ALA A 175 -10.66 32.25 17.48
CA ALA A 175 -9.90 33.16 16.62
C ALA A 175 -9.97 32.79 15.11
N GLY A 176 -10.71 31.76 14.72
CA GLY A 176 -10.81 31.30 13.33
C GLY A 176 -9.50 30.75 12.76
N LYS A 177 -8.58 30.27 13.60
CA LYS A 177 -7.28 29.73 13.17
C LYS A 177 -7.37 28.22 12.89
N ASP A 178 -6.67 27.76 11.86
CA ASP A 178 -6.53 26.34 11.57
C ASP A 178 -5.85 25.60 12.72
N CYS A 179 -6.46 24.49 13.14
CA CYS A 179 -5.99 23.67 14.24
C CYS A 179 -5.38 22.37 13.69
N PRO A 180 -4.13 22.01 14.07
CA PRO A 180 -3.39 20.90 13.43
C PRO A 180 -3.90 19.48 13.74
N HIS A 181 -5.04 19.31 14.43
CA HIS A 181 -5.50 18.01 14.97
C HIS A 181 -6.88 17.57 14.46
N GLU A 182 -7.38 18.17 13.39
CA GLU A 182 -8.65 17.76 12.77
C GLU A 182 -8.42 16.51 11.90
N ARG A 183 -8.71 15.32 12.45
CA ARG A 183 -8.74 14.08 11.65
C ARG A 183 -10.12 13.92 11.02
N THR A 184 -10.23 14.31 9.75
CA THR A 184 -11.42 14.08 8.93
C THR A 184 -11.51 12.60 8.53
N PHE A 185 -12.58 11.90 8.92
CA PHE A 185 -12.88 10.54 8.47
C PHE A 185 -13.95 10.57 7.37
N ALA A 186 -13.53 10.61 6.11
CA ALA A 186 -14.45 10.54 4.97
C ALA A 186 -14.72 9.07 4.58
N TYR A 187 -15.98 8.63 4.69
CA TYR A 187 -16.45 7.40 4.05
C TYR A 187 -17.11 7.75 2.71
N LEU A 188 -16.60 7.20 1.62
CA LEU A 188 -17.14 7.34 0.25
C LEU A 188 -18.20 6.26 -0.02
N ILE A 189 -19.47 6.64 -0.14
CA ILE A 189 -20.54 5.82 -0.74
C ILE A 189 -21.44 6.70 -1.61
N THR A 190 -21.94 6.12 -2.70
CA THR A 190 -22.65 6.65 -3.89
C THR A 190 -24.11 7.11 -3.69
N ILE A 191 -24.36 7.82 -2.59
CA ILE A 191 -25.41 8.85 -2.40
C ILE A 191 -24.68 9.92 -1.56
N PRO A 192 -24.86 11.25 -1.68
CA PRO A 192 -24.00 12.23 -1.00
C PRO A 192 -24.18 12.28 0.54
N LEU A 193 -24.14 11.15 1.24
CA LEU A 193 -23.89 11.00 2.67
C LEU A 193 -22.40 11.12 3.02
N ALA A 194 -21.50 10.82 2.07
CA ALA A 194 -20.05 10.94 2.26
C ALA A 194 -19.59 12.36 2.64
N ILE A 195 -20.36 13.37 2.21
CA ILE A 195 -20.06 14.79 2.47
C ILE A 195 -20.41 15.18 3.92
N TYR A 196 -21.20 14.39 4.65
CA TYR A 196 -21.74 14.76 5.96
C TYR A 196 -21.32 13.86 7.14
N ALA A 197 -20.62 12.75 6.89
CA ALA A 197 -20.20 11.81 7.95
C ALA A 197 -19.34 12.46 9.05
N ASN A 198 -18.66 13.57 8.75
CA ASN A 198 -17.81 14.30 9.70
C ASN A 198 -18.56 15.33 10.56
N HIS A 199 -19.87 15.49 10.37
CA HIS A 199 -20.66 16.56 10.99
C HIS A 199 -21.99 16.07 11.56
N VAL A 200 -22.03 14.86 12.11
CA VAL A 200 -23.23 14.35 12.78
C VAL A 200 -23.16 14.65 14.28
N ASN A 201 -24.25 15.15 14.84
CA ASN A 201 -24.42 15.24 16.28
C ASN A 201 -24.55 13.81 16.85
N LYS A 202 -23.61 13.35 17.68
CA LYS A 202 -23.60 12.00 18.28
C LYS A 202 -24.83 11.68 19.13
N LYS A 203 -25.60 12.70 19.54
CA LYS A 203 -26.85 12.56 20.28
C LYS A 203 -28.09 12.91 19.44
N GLY A 204 -27.88 13.25 18.18
CA GLY A 204 -28.92 13.68 17.25
C GLY A 204 -29.60 12.53 16.52
N VAL A 205 -30.63 12.87 15.76
CA VAL A 205 -31.42 11.95 14.93
C VAL A 205 -30.55 11.30 13.86
N LEU A 206 -29.59 12.03 13.29
CA LEU A 206 -28.69 11.49 12.27
C LEU A 206 -27.72 10.45 12.84
N ALA A 207 -27.26 10.60 14.09
CA ALA A 207 -26.44 9.57 14.75
C ALA A 207 -27.23 8.29 15.00
N ARG A 208 -28.49 8.44 15.43
CA ARG A 208 -29.40 7.30 15.60
C ARG A 208 -29.68 6.59 14.27
N LEU A 209 -29.88 7.33 13.18
CA LEU A 209 -30.02 6.75 11.84
C LEU A 209 -28.76 5.98 11.45
N GLN A 210 -27.58 6.59 11.66
CA GLN A 210 -26.29 5.98 11.39
C GLN A 210 -26.10 4.67 12.15
N GLU A 211 -26.40 4.63 13.46
CA GLU A 211 -26.26 3.43 14.28
C GLU A 211 -27.10 2.26 13.74
N VAL A 212 -28.38 2.53 13.43
CA VAL A 212 -29.27 1.51 12.85
C VAL A 212 -28.78 1.09 11.47
N SER A 213 -28.38 2.06 10.62
CA SER A 213 -27.85 1.78 9.29
C SER A 213 -26.56 0.95 9.33
N GLN A 214 -25.67 1.21 10.28
CA GLN A 214 -24.42 0.45 10.45
C GLN A 214 -24.71 -0.99 10.83
N LYS A 215 -25.62 -1.22 11.78
CA LYS A 215 -26.07 -2.56 12.16
C LYS A 215 -26.62 -3.33 10.95
N ILE A 216 -27.45 -2.69 10.11
CA ILE A 216 -27.99 -3.31 8.89
C ILE A 216 -26.90 -3.55 7.84
N SER A 217 -25.97 -2.60 7.66
CA SER A 217 -24.88 -2.74 6.70
C SER A 217 -23.88 -3.84 7.10
N GLY A 218 -23.80 -4.18 8.39
CA GLY A 218 -22.98 -5.27 8.91
C GLY A 218 -23.32 -6.65 8.34
N TYR A 219 -24.53 -6.84 7.78
CA TYR A 219 -24.89 -8.06 7.05
C TYR A 219 -24.25 -8.16 5.65
N GLY A 220 -23.63 -7.10 5.14
CA GLY A 220 -22.88 -7.09 3.88
C GLY A 220 -23.72 -6.97 2.61
N PHE A 221 -25.05 -6.88 2.69
CA PHE A 221 -25.93 -6.76 1.53
C PHE A 221 -26.10 -5.31 1.04
N TRP A 222 -26.11 -4.37 1.98
CA TRP A 222 -26.26 -2.93 1.72
C TRP A 222 -25.13 -2.16 2.35
N THR A 223 -24.69 -1.10 1.69
CA THR A 223 -23.84 -0.08 2.30
C THR A 223 -24.62 0.72 3.34
N GLU A 224 -23.94 1.41 4.26
CA GLU A 224 -24.58 2.28 5.26
C GLU A 224 -25.52 3.32 4.62
N GLY A 225 -25.14 3.87 3.46
CA GLY A 225 -25.98 4.80 2.71
C GLY A 225 -27.24 4.15 2.13
N GLN A 226 -27.12 2.93 1.57
CA GLN A 226 -28.26 2.17 1.07
C GLN A 226 -29.21 1.76 2.21
N ALA A 227 -28.66 1.36 3.36
CA ALA A 227 -29.44 1.06 4.55
C ALA A 227 -30.19 2.30 5.08
N SER A 228 -29.51 3.45 5.16
CA SER A 228 -30.13 4.73 5.55
C SER A 228 -31.28 5.09 4.63
N TYR A 229 -31.07 4.99 3.31
CA TYR A 229 -32.12 5.26 2.32
C TYR A 229 -33.31 4.32 2.48
N PHE A 230 -33.07 3.03 2.71
CA PHE A 230 -34.14 2.06 2.98
C PHE A 230 -34.91 2.38 4.26
N ILE A 231 -34.23 2.74 5.35
CA ILE A 231 -34.90 3.07 6.61
C ILE A 231 -35.86 4.25 6.41
N LEU A 232 -35.44 5.27 5.66
CA LEU A 232 -36.25 6.46 5.39
C LEU A 232 -37.40 6.20 4.41
N THR A 233 -37.18 5.39 3.37
CA THR A 233 -38.12 5.29 2.22
C THR A 233 -38.86 3.96 2.11
N GLY A 234 -38.35 2.90 2.72
CA GLY A 234 -38.81 1.53 2.53
C GLY A 234 -38.47 0.91 1.17
N ILE A 235 -37.72 1.63 0.31
CA ILE A 235 -37.35 1.16 -1.02
C ILE A 235 -36.07 0.34 -0.93
N GLY A 236 -36.19 -0.98 -1.10
CA GLY A 236 -35.08 -1.93 -1.04
C GLY A 236 -34.07 -1.70 -2.17
N HIS A 237 -32.79 -1.58 -1.83
CA HIS A 237 -31.75 -1.50 -2.85
C HIS A 237 -31.48 -2.90 -3.44
N PRO A 238 -31.38 -3.04 -4.77
CA PRO A 238 -31.10 -4.33 -5.37
C PRO A 238 -29.76 -4.90 -4.87
N ILE A 239 -29.78 -6.17 -4.45
CA ILE A 239 -28.56 -6.89 -4.08
C ILE A 239 -27.91 -7.29 -5.39
N SER A 240 -26.72 -6.75 -5.66
CA SER A 240 -25.96 -7.17 -6.83
C SER A 240 -25.38 -8.56 -6.59
N PRO A 241 -25.39 -9.46 -7.58
CA PRO A 241 -24.68 -10.73 -7.46
C PRO A 241 -23.16 -10.54 -7.27
N ILE A 242 -22.65 -9.36 -7.64
CA ILE A 242 -21.23 -9.05 -7.73
C ILE A 242 -21.02 -7.58 -7.37
N THR A 243 -20.12 -7.29 -6.42
CA THR A 243 -19.69 -5.91 -6.15
C THR A 243 -18.84 -5.41 -7.32
N GLN A 244 -18.92 -4.12 -7.66
CA GLN A 244 -18.10 -3.53 -8.71
C GLN A 244 -16.60 -3.88 -8.48
N PRO A 245 -15.87 -4.33 -9.52
CA PRO A 245 -14.47 -4.68 -9.38
C PRO A 245 -13.66 -3.51 -8.84
N ARG A 246 -12.92 -3.74 -7.76
CA ARG A 246 -12.04 -2.74 -7.16
C ARG A 246 -10.61 -3.01 -7.59
N VAL A 247 -9.90 -1.96 -7.99
CA VAL A 247 -8.45 -2.02 -8.12
C VAL A 247 -7.85 -1.39 -6.87
N ILE A 248 -7.19 -2.22 -6.08
CA ILE A 248 -6.38 -1.75 -4.96
C ILE A 248 -5.00 -1.44 -5.53
N TYR A 249 -4.64 -0.16 -5.51
CA TYR A 249 -3.31 0.29 -5.84
C TYR A 249 -2.44 0.15 -4.60
N GLY A 250 -1.43 -0.71 -4.69
CA GLY A 250 -0.31 -0.67 -3.77
C GLY A 250 0.86 0.09 -4.37
N ALA A 251 2.03 -0.01 -3.74
CA ALA A 251 3.27 0.14 -4.49
C ALA A 251 3.22 -0.87 -5.66
N SER A 252 3.43 -0.41 -6.90
CA SER A 252 3.70 -1.31 -8.04
C SER A 252 4.68 -2.41 -7.59
N PRO A 253 4.61 -3.68 -7.99
CA PRO A 253 3.68 -4.29 -8.94
C PRO A 253 2.41 -4.80 -8.25
N PHE A 254 2.21 -4.49 -6.97
CA PHE A 254 1.21 -5.15 -6.11
C PHE A 254 -0.22 -4.68 -6.35
N ASN A 255 -0.53 -4.19 -7.55
CA ASN A 255 -1.89 -3.86 -7.93
C ASN A 255 -2.75 -5.13 -7.88
N ARG A 256 -3.85 -5.08 -7.13
CA ARG A 256 -4.77 -6.20 -6.99
C ARG A 256 -6.12 -5.83 -7.58
N ILE A 257 -6.69 -6.76 -8.34
CA ILE A 257 -8.09 -6.69 -8.73
C ILE A 257 -8.85 -7.53 -7.71
N VAL A 258 -9.77 -6.90 -6.98
CA VAL A 258 -10.65 -7.56 -6.01
C VAL A 258 -12.04 -7.64 -6.61
N LEU A 259 -12.59 -8.87 -6.60
CA LEU A 259 -13.95 -9.18 -6.98
C LEU A 259 -14.63 -9.79 -5.76
N GLU A 260 -15.71 -9.18 -5.30
CA GLU A 260 -16.61 -9.77 -4.31
C GLU A 260 -17.82 -10.32 -5.07
N VAL A 261 -18.01 -11.64 -4.99
CA VAL A 261 -19.02 -12.36 -5.78
C VAL A 261 -19.84 -13.25 -4.87
N LEU A 262 -21.15 -13.32 -5.10
CA LEU A 262 -21.99 -14.26 -4.39
C LEU A 262 -21.69 -15.71 -4.86
N PRO A 263 -21.75 -16.72 -3.97
CA PRO A 263 -21.32 -18.08 -4.31
C PRO A 263 -22.10 -18.76 -5.45
N HIS A 264 -23.33 -18.32 -5.74
CA HIS A 264 -24.17 -18.88 -6.81
C HIS A 264 -23.80 -18.35 -8.20
N VAL A 265 -22.92 -17.36 -8.29
CA VAL A 265 -22.50 -16.77 -9.56
C VAL A 265 -21.68 -17.80 -10.36
N PRO A 266 -22.03 -18.07 -11.63
CA PRO A 266 -21.27 -19.00 -12.45
C PRO A 266 -19.81 -18.56 -12.66
N GLY A 267 -18.88 -19.51 -12.65
CA GLY A 267 -17.45 -19.22 -12.85
C GLY A 267 -17.13 -18.47 -14.16
N SER A 268 -17.88 -18.74 -15.22
CA SER A 268 -17.76 -18.03 -16.51
C SER A 268 -18.08 -16.53 -16.40
N MET A 269 -19.00 -16.14 -15.52
CA MET A 269 -19.32 -14.75 -15.24
C MET A 269 -18.16 -14.08 -14.48
N VAL A 270 -17.63 -14.75 -13.44
CA VAL A 270 -16.47 -14.27 -12.67
C VAL A 270 -15.27 -14.04 -13.58
N GLU A 271 -14.99 -15.01 -14.45
CA GLU A 271 -13.90 -14.92 -15.44
C GLU A 271 -14.09 -13.71 -16.37
N ARG A 272 -15.29 -13.56 -16.94
CA ARG A 272 -15.62 -12.45 -17.83
C ARG A 272 -15.38 -11.09 -17.17
N LEU A 273 -15.79 -10.95 -15.91
CA LEU A 273 -15.64 -9.70 -15.16
C LEU A 273 -14.19 -9.43 -14.77
N TYR A 274 -13.46 -10.46 -14.34
CA TYR A 274 -12.03 -10.34 -14.09
C TYR A 274 -11.28 -9.90 -15.35
N ARG A 275 -11.58 -10.50 -16.52
CA ARG A 275 -11.00 -10.09 -17.81
C ARG A 275 -11.34 -8.63 -18.16
N GLY A 276 -12.58 -8.22 -17.92
CA GLY A 276 -13.02 -6.83 -18.10
C GLY A 276 -12.26 -5.86 -17.20
N ALA A 277 -12.22 -6.14 -15.90
CA ALA A 277 -11.49 -5.36 -14.90
C ALA A 277 -9.99 -5.27 -15.22
N ARG A 278 -9.36 -6.39 -15.61
CA ARG A 278 -7.96 -6.44 -16.04
C ARG A 278 -7.68 -5.56 -17.25
N THR A 279 -8.60 -5.56 -18.22
CA THR A 279 -8.49 -4.72 -19.42
C THR A 279 -8.61 -3.24 -19.08
N SER A 280 -9.60 -2.88 -18.26
CA SER A 280 -9.81 -1.50 -17.80
C SER A 280 -8.63 -1.00 -16.96
N ALA A 281 -8.11 -1.84 -16.07
CA ALA A 281 -6.91 -1.55 -15.28
C ALA A 281 -5.71 -1.27 -16.21
N ALA A 282 -5.42 -2.18 -17.16
CA ALA A 282 -4.31 -2.00 -18.10
C ALA A 282 -4.41 -0.68 -18.89
N LYS A 283 -5.61 -0.31 -19.36
CA LYS A 283 -5.86 0.97 -20.04
C LYS A 283 -5.59 2.16 -19.12
N ALA A 284 -6.09 2.12 -17.88
CA ALA A 284 -5.89 3.19 -16.91
C ALA A 284 -4.41 3.42 -16.56
N PHE A 285 -3.57 2.39 -16.67
CA PHE A 285 -2.13 2.48 -16.41
C PHE A 285 -1.28 2.87 -17.62
N GLY A 286 -1.90 3.17 -18.78
CA GLY A 286 -1.14 3.45 -20.02
C GLY A 286 -0.25 2.29 -20.46
N GLN A 287 -0.48 1.08 -19.91
CA GLN A 287 0.30 -0.10 -20.22
C GLN A 287 -0.16 -0.62 -21.58
N LYS A 288 0.74 -0.58 -22.56
CA LYS A 288 0.53 -1.22 -23.86
C LYS A 288 0.32 -2.71 -23.62
N GLU A 289 -0.92 -3.13 -23.82
CA GLU A 289 -1.47 -4.48 -23.88
C GLU A 289 -0.52 -5.66 -23.58
N LYS A 290 -0.96 -6.46 -22.61
CA LYS A 290 -0.43 -7.78 -22.18
C LYS A 290 0.67 -7.67 -21.12
N HIS A 291 0.26 -7.69 -19.85
CA HIS A 291 1.02 -8.40 -18.81
C HIS A 291 1.18 -9.87 -19.26
N ARG A 292 2.15 -10.13 -20.13
CA ARG A 292 2.60 -11.48 -20.40
C ARG A 292 3.29 -11.98 -19.15
N GLN A 293 3.00 -13.22 -18.77
CA GLN A 293 3.79 -13.88 -17.75
C GLN A 293 5.25 -13.86 -18.20
N LEU A 294 6.14 -13.47 -17.29
CA LEU A 294 7.57 -13.57 -17.52
C LEU A 294 7.93 -15.05 -17.60
N THR A 295 8.81 -15.40 -18.53
CA THR A 295 9.36 -16.76 -18.58
C THR A 295 10.27 -16.98 -17.37
N GLU A 296 10.51 -18.24 -17.02
CA GLU A 296 11.39 -18.63 -15.91
C GLU A 296 12.76 -17.95 -15.98
N LYS A 297 13.38 -17.92 -17.18
CA LYS A 297 14.60 -17.16 -17.45
C LYS A 297 14.53 -15.71 -16.96
N HIS A 298 13.47 -14.98 -17.31
CA HIS A 298 13.35 -13.57 -16.96
C HIS A 298 13.06 -13.37 -15.46
N LEU A 299 12.32 -14.29 -14.83
CA LEU A 299 12.15 -14.27 -13.37
C LEU A 299 13.51 -14.44 -12.67
N ALA A 300 14.30 -15.41 -13.10
CA ALA A 300 15.63 -15.65 -12.56
C ALA A 300 16.60 -14.47 -12.80
N LEU A 301 16.54 -13.84 -13.99
CA LEU A 301 17.32 -12.61 -14.27
C LEU A 301 16.93 -11.45 -13.34
N ALA A 302 15.63 -11.26 -13.07
CA ALA A 302 15.16 -10.22 -12.17
C ALA A 302 15.67 -10.43 -10.74
N VAL A 303 15.62 -11.67 -10.25
CA VAL A 303 16.14 -12.05 -8.91
C VAL A 303 17.65 -11.83 -8.85
N LEU A 304 18.41 -12.33 -9.84
CA LEU A 304 19.86 -12.16 -9.88
C LEU A 304 20.25 -10.67 -9.85
N ALA A 305 19.52 -9.83 -10.60
CA ALA A 305 19.77 -8.40 -10.65
C ALA A 305 19.61 -7.73 -9.27
N ALA A 306 18.60 -8.15 -8.50
CA ALA A 306 18.32 -7.62 -7.17
C ALA A 306 19.31 -8.14 -6.10
N GLU A 307 19.67 -9.43 -6.16
CA GLU A 307 20.47 -10.07 -5.11
C GLU A 307 21.99 -9.90 -5.29
N THR A 308 22.46 -9.91 -6.54
CA THR A 308 23.90 -9.93 -6.79
C THR A 308 24.41 -8.51 -6.94
N PRO A 309 25.42 -8.05 -6.18
CA PRO A 309 25.92 -6.69 -6.31
C PRO A 309 26.58 -6.45 -7.69
N PRO A 310 26.73 -5.19 -8.12
CA PRO A 310 27.56 -4.82 -9.26
C PRO A 310 29.02 -5.28 -9.04
N PRO A 311 29.84 -5.33 -10.09
CA PRO A 311 29.55 -4.88 -11.46
C PRO A 311 28.93 -5.98 -12.34
N TRP A 312 28.31 -5.60 -13.46
CA TRP A 312 27.67 -6.50 -14.42
C TRP A 312 28.52 -7.69 -14.90
N PRO A 313 29.84 -7.58 -15.10
CA PRO A 313 30.68 -8.73 -15.46
C PRO A 313 30.67 -9.84 -14.40
N ARG A 314 30.58 -9.50 -13.12
CA ARG A 314 30.46 -10.50 -12.03
C ARG A 314 29.12 -11.21 -12.10
N ARG A 315 28.04 -10.45 -12.26
CA ARG A 315 26.68 -10.98 -12.43
C ARG A 315 26.59 -11.92 -13.63
N LEU A 316 27.17 -11.55 -14.77
CA LEU A 316 27.19 -12.36 -15.99
C LEU A 316 27.93 -13.69 -15.78
N ARG A 317 29.11 -13.67 -15.15
CA ARG A 317 29.85 -14.91 -14.85
C ARG A 317 29.08 -15.83 -13.91
N LYS A 318 28.49 -15.26 -12.85
CA LYS A 318 27.64 -16.00 -11.91
C LYS A 318 26.43 -16.60 -12.63
N TRP A 319 25.75 -15.81 -13.48
CA TRP A 319 24.62 -16.27 -14.28
C TRP A 319 24.99 -17.45 -15.18
N ASN A 320 26.03 -17.32 -16.01
CA ASN A 320 26.44 -18.38 -16.93
C ASN A 320 26.89 -19.66 -16.21
N LYS A 321 27.40 -19.55 -14.98
CA LYS A 321 27.77 -20.70 -14.14
C LYS A 321 26.55 -21.44 -13.60
N VAL A 322 25.52 -20.71 -13.19
CA VAL A 322 24.30 -21.27 -12.57
C VAL A 322 23.27 -21.71 -13.61
N HIS A 323 23.19 -20.98 -14.74
CA HIS A 323 22.22 -21.19 -15.82
C HIS A 323 22.95 -21.35 -17.17
N PRO A 324 23.72 -22.44 -17.37
CA PRO A 324 24.45 -22.68 -18.61
C PRO A 324 23.53 -22.76 -19.85
N GLU A 325 22.30 -23.24 -19.68
CA GLU A 325 21.26 -23.33 -20.72
C GLU A 325 20.78 -21.96 -21.24
N TRP A 326 20.97 -20.90 -20.44
CA TRP A 326 20.63 -19.52 -20.81
C TRP A 326 21.85 -18.61 -20.82
N ALA A 327 23.04 -19.19 -21.04
CA ALA A 327 24.29 -18.46 -21.01
C ALA A 327 24.32 -17.34 -22.06
N TYR A 328 24.89 -16.21 -21.65
CA TYR A 328 25.19 -15.08 -22.53
C TYR A 328 26.67 -15.14 -22.93
N PRO A 329 27.04 -14.76 -24.16
CA PRO A 329 28.45 -14.59 -24.51
C PRO A 329 29.16 -13.62 -23.56
N ALA A 330 30.43 -13.85 -23.26
CA ALA A 330 31.21 -12.96 -22.37
C ALA A 330 31.29 -11.50 -22.87
N SER A 331 31.10 -11.30 -24.18
CA SER A 331 31.02 -9.99 -24.85
C SER A 331 29.63 -9.32 -24.72
N ALA A 332 28.56 -10.06 -24.42
CA ALA A 332 27.18 -9.58 -24.41
C ALA A 332 26.76 -8.89 -23.10
N ARG A 333 27.69 -8.17 -22.45
CA ARG A 333 27.49 -7.56 -21.12
C ARG A 333 26.38 -6.52 -21.10
N ALA A 334 26.33 -5.67 -22.12
CA ALA A 334 25.31 -4.62 -22.23
C ALA A 334 23.91 -5.22 -22.42
N THR A 335 23.79 -6.26 -23.24
CA THR A 335 22.54 -6.99 -23.46
C THR A 335 22.08 -7.68 -22.17
N PHE A 336 22.99 -8.38 -21.48
CA PHE A 336 22.69 -9.02 -20.21
C PHE A 336 22.21 -8.03 -19.14
N ALA A 337 22.91 -6.89 -19.01
CA ALA A 337 22.52 -5.82 -18.09
C ALA A 337 21.13 -5.27 -18.42
N ARG A 338 20.88 -4.99 -19.71
CA ARG A 338 19.57 -4.53 -20.19
C ARG A 338 18.47 -5.54 -19.88
N ASP A 339 18.68 -6.82 -20.16
CA ASP A 339 17.69 -7.87 -19.94
C ASP A 339 17.37 -8.02 -18.45
N CYS A 340 18.39 -7.99 -17.59
CA CYS A 340 18.22 -8.00 -16.13
C CYS A 340 17.37 -6.81 -15.64
N ARG A 341 17.69 -5.60 -16.11
CA ARG A 341 16.94 -4.39 -15.75
C ARG A 341 15.49 -4.49 -16.24
N VAL A 342 15.28 -4.80 -17.51
CA VAL A 342 13.92 -4.92 -18.09
C VAL A 342 13.11 -6.00 -17.39
N ALA A 343 13.72 -7.14 -17.05
CA ALA A 343 13.05 -8.19 -16.31
C ALA A 343 12.64 -7.73 -14.90
N TYR A 344 13.56 -7.07 -14.19
CA TYR A 344 13.30 -6.46 -12.89
C TYR A 344 12.16 -5.44 -12.94
N GLU A 345 12.22 -4.47 -13.85
CA GLU A 345 11.20 -3.42 -14.00
C GLU A 345 9.85 -4.00 -14.41
N ARG A 346 9.81 -5.08 -15.21
CA ARG A 346 8.55 -5.74 -15.58
C ARG A 346 7.95 -6.53 -14.43
N LEU A 347 8.78 -7.19 -13.61
CA LEU A 347 8.33 -7.98 -12.48
C LEU A 347 7.85 -7.10 -11.33
N THR A 348 8.63 -6.06 -11.02
CA THR A 348 8.39 -5.16 -9.87
C THR A 348 7.62 -3.91 -10.24
N GLY A 349 7.55 -3.53 -11.52
CA GLY A 349 7.02 -2.23 -11.91
C GLY A 349 7.79 -1.03 -11.33
N TRP A 350 8.96 -1.25 -10.72
CA TRP A 350 9.87 -0.20 -10.25
C TRP A 350 10.91 0.09 -11.30
N LYS A 351 11.24 1.37 -11.48
CA LYS A 351 12.36 1.74 -12.34
C LYS A 351 13.67 1.30 -11.72
N TRP A 352 14.58 0.81 -12.54
CA TRP A 352 15.96 0.59 -12.12
C TRP A 352 16.63 1.96 -11.91
N ALA A 353 17.14 2.23 -10.71
CA ALA A 353 17.91 3.44 -10.45
C ALA A 353 19.28 3.31 -11.12
N GLU A 354 19.65 4.29 -11.95
CA GLU A 354 20.97 4.33 -12.61
C GLU A 354 22.06 4.83 -11.67
#